data_AF-A0A5R8WMW6-F1
#
_entry.id   AF-A0A5R8WMW6-F1
#
_cell.length_a   1.000
_cell.length_b   1.000
_cell.length_c   1.000
_cell.angle_alpha   90.00
_cell.angle_beta   90.00
_cell.angle_gamma   90.00
#
_symmetry.space_group_name_H-M   'P 1'
#
loop_
_entity.id
_entity.type
_entity.pdbx_description
1 polymer ?
#
loop_
_entity_poly.entity_id
_entity_poly.type
_entity_poly.pdbx_seq_one_letter_code
_entity_poly.pdbx_strand_id
1 'polypeptide(L)'
;MLTSKSNPMRFHERLYQLHIILGHPAAQPLWQPAGWHSILPALLAATKAARGPASLNLLQYEPNGQYFKDVKFGRLGLSASSEARWLHDYAAHPERQNWQFHLLGLWAPGRTTCGNQSLAPDLYLGIRNEAYYKQPAHLVFNPYVVVAGALDKGPSFRADVDHLAAVIARQTQAVFRHAKTISWGKPSGSGFTNAIGDLLAASVFKPGPQHTATPSMDNLAEYWQ
;
A
#
# COMPACT_ATOMS: atom_id res chain seq x y z
N MET A 1 7.73 39.06 -15.60
CA MET A 1 7.94 37.59 -15.52
C MET A 1 8.11 37.22 -14.06
N LEU A 2 7.06 36.67 -13.43
CA LEU A 2 7.16 36.09 -12.09
C LEU A 2 7.75 34.69 -12.26
N THR A 3 9.02 34.54 -11.91
CA THR A 3 9.63 33.22 -11.76
C THR A 3 8.95 32.56 -10.57
N SER A 4 8.01 31.65 -10.84
CA SER A 4 7.51 30.70 -9.86
C SER A 4 8.72 29.92 -9.33
N LYS A 5 9.25 30.34 -8.17
CA LYS A 5 10.19 29.54 -7.39
C LYS A 5 9.45 28.25 -7.06
N SER A 6 9.73 27.18 -7.79
CA SER A 6 9.32 25.84 -7.40
C SER A 6 9.95 25.59 -6.03
N ASN A 7 9.12 25.58 -4.98
CA ASN A 7 9.57 25.08 -3.70
C ASN A 7 10.03 23.63 -3.94
N PRO A 8 11.28 23.28 -3.62
CA PRO A 8 11.75 21.91 -3.82
C PRO A 8 10.81 20.95 -3.08
N MET A 9 10.41 19.86 -3.74
CA MET A 9 9.54 18.86 -3.13
C MET A 9 10.30 18.14 -2.01
N ARG A 10 10.06 18.57 -0.77
CA ARG A 10 10.71 18.07 0.45
C ARG A 10 10.08 16.79 1.00
N PHE A 11 9.53 15.95 0.11
CA PHE A 11 8.91 14.70 0.53
C PHE A 11 9.90 13.83 1.32
N HIS A 12 11.18 13.82 0.92
CA HIS A 12 12.26 13.04 1.53
C HIS A 12 12.69 13.52 2.94
N GLU A 13 12.24 14.67 3.43
CA GLU A 13 12.63 15.20 4.75
C GLU A 13 11.77 14.65 5.89
N ARG A 14 10.57 14.14 5.59
CA ARG A 14 9.60 13.71 6.60
C ARG A 14 9.82 12.24 6.99
N LEU A 15 9.90 11.99 8.29
CA LEU A 15 10.07 10.66 8.87
C LEU A 15 8.73 9.94 9.09
N TYR A 16 8.75 8.63 8.87
CA TYR A 16 7.61 7.74 8.97
C TYR A 16 7.94 6.53 9.85
N GLN A 17 6.96 6.09 10.63
CA GLN A 17 6.89 4.71 11.08
C GLN A 17 6.41 3.86 9.91
N LEU A 18 7.31 3.07 9.33
CA LEU A 18 7.01 2.10 8.29
C LEU A 18 6.74 0.74 8.92
N HIS A 19 5.74 0.02 8.43
CA HIS A 19 5.51 -1.40 8.67
C HIS A 19 5.49 -2.15 7.34
N ILE A 20 6.22 -3.26 7.31
CA ILE A 20 6.16 -4.27 6.25
C ILE A 20 5.44 -5.48 6.85
N ILE A 21 4.40 -5.96 6.16
CA ILE A 21 3.59 -7.10 6.58
C ILE A 21 3.47 -8.04 5.40
N LEU A 22 3.84 -9.31 5.60
CA LEU A 22 3.73 -10.36 4.60
C LEU A 22 2.71 -11.37 5.10
N GLY A 23 1.55 -11.43 4.43
CA GLY A 23 0.44 -12.31 4.78
C GLY A 23 0.71 -13.77 4.44
N HIS A 24 0.00 -14.69 5.10
CA HIS A 24 0.00 -16.10 4.71
C HIS A 24 -0.77 -16.29 3.39
N PRO A 25 -0.26 -17.05 2.41
CA PRO A 25 -0.90 -17.20 1.09
C PRO A 25 -2.33 -17.73 1.10
N ALA A 26 -2.70 -18.49 2.14
CA ALA A 26 -4.05 -19.03 2.32
C ALA A 26 -5.00 -18.10 3.11
N ALA A 27 -4.53 -16.93 3.56
CA ALA A 27 -5.37 -15.98 4.28
C ALA A 27 -6.39 -15.33 3.34
N GLN A 28 -7.49 -14.83 3.93
CA GLN A 28 -8.53 -14.10 3.23
C GLN A 28 -7.94 -12.87 2.50
N PRO A 29 -8.08 -12.75 1.17
CA PRO A 29 -7.52 -11.60 0.45
C PRO A 29 -8.16 -10.27 0.86
N LEU A 30 -7.32 -9.24 1.02
CA LEU A 30 -7.77 -7.89 1.42
C LEU A 30 -8.55 -7.15 0.33
N TRP A 31 -8.56 -7.65 -0.91
CA TRP A 31 -9.34 -7.11 -2.02
C TRP A 31 -10.70 -7.80 -2.20
N GLN A 32 -11.07 -8.71 -1.31
CA GLN A 32 -12.42 -9.26 -1.20
C GLN A 32 -13.18 -8.57 -0.05
N PRO A 33 -14.53 -8.50 -0.10
CA PRO A 33 -15.32 -7.76 0.89
C PRO A 33 -14.99 -8.10 2.34
N ALA A 34 -15.02 -9.39 2.70
CA ALA A 34 -14.73 -9.82 4.07
C ALA A 34 -13.33 -9.39 4.55
N GLY A 35 -12.31 -9.52 3.67
CA GLY A 35 -10.94 -9.09 3.98
C GLY A 35 -10.83 -7.58 4.15
N TRP A 36 -11.38 -6.80 3.22
CA TRP A 36 -11.34 -5.34 3.26
C TRP A 36 -12.10 -4.78 4.48
N HIS A 37 -13.33 -5.24 4.71
CA HIS A 37 -14.17 -4.76 5.81
C HIS A 37 -13.60 -5.14 7.18
N SER A 38 -12.82 -6.21 7.28
CA SER A 38 -12.14 -6.58 8.52
C SER A 38 -11.05 -5.58 8.97
N ILE A 39 -10.50 -4.78 8.05
CA ILE A 39 -9.48 -3.76 8.36
C ILE A 39 -10.04 -2.33 8.32
N LEU A 40 -11.21 -2.13 7.70
CA LEU A 40 -11.78 -0.82 7.42
C LEU A 40 -11.96 0.07 8.66
N PRO A 41 -12.45 -0.41 9.83
CA PRO A 41 -12.57 0.43 11.01
C PRO A 41 -11.23 1.03 11.48
N ALA A 42 -10.16 0.23 11.51
CA ALA A 42 -8.83 0.69 11.88
C ALA A 42 -8.24 1.65 10.84
N LEU A 43 -8.52 1.39 9.56
CA LEU A 43 -8.10 2.28 8.46
C LEU A 43 -8.81 3.63 8.52
N LEU A 44 -10.10 3.65 8.84
CA LEU A 44 -10.87 4.89 9.03
C LEU A 44 -10.37 5.69 10.23
N ALA A 45 -10.02 5.03 11.34
CA ALA A 45 -9.41 5.70 12.49
C ALA A 45 -8.08 6.37 12.12
N ALA A 46 -7.16 5.63 11.49
CA ALA A 46 -5.87 6.17 11.08
C ALA A 46 -5.99 7.30 10.03
N THR A 47 -6.93 7.20 9.09
CA THR A 47 -7.13 8.25 8.07
C THR A 47 -7.83 9.50 8.60
N LYS A 48 -8.68 9.39 9.64
CA LYS A 48 -9.39 10.53 10.23
C LYS A 48 -8.43 11.59 10.78
N ALA A 49 -7.28 11.18 11.29
CA ALA A 49 -6.25 12.08 11.83
C ALA A 49 -5.29 12.64 10.75
N ALA A 50 -5.42 12.20 9.48
CA ALA A 50 -4.68 12.78 8.37
C ALA A 50 -5.19 14.20 8.04
N ARG A 51 -4.32 15.03 7.48
CA ARG A 51 -4.60 16.45 7.14
C ARG A 51 -5.55 16.65 5.95
N GLY A 52 -6.15 15.59 5.42
CA GLY A 52 -7.09 15.65 4.30
C GLY A 52 -7.56 14.27 3.86
N PRO A 53 -8.53 14.22 2.92
CA PRO A 53 -9.20 12.98 2.55
C PRO A 53 -8.26 11.99 1.86
N ALA A 54 -8.48 10.71 2.15
CA ALA A 54 -7.76 9.63 1.51
C ALA A 54 -8.17 9.46 0.05
N SER A 55 -7.22 9.08 -0.81
CA SER A 55 -7.48 8.65 -2.18
C SER A 55 -6.88 7.27 -2.43
N LEU A 56 -7.58 6.42 -3.18
CA LEU A 56 -7.08 5.12 -3.61
C LEU A 56 -6.62 5.19 -5.06
N ASN A 57 -5.51 4.53 -5.33
CA ASN A 57 -5.04 4.17 -6.66
C ASN A 57 -5.00 2.66 -6.76
N LEU A 58 -5.63 2.11 -7.79
CA LEU A 58 -5.73 0.68 -8.00
C LEU A 58 -5.19 0.30 -9.36
N LEU A 59 -4.54 -0.86 -9.41
CA LEU A 59 -4.16 -1.55 -10.62
C LEU A 59 -4.81 -2.93 -10.58
N GLN A 60 -5.73 -3.13 -11.52
CA GLN A 60 -6.39 -4.39 -11.77
C GLN A 60 -6.48 -4.61 -13.26
N TYR A 61 -6.63 -5.88 -13.65
CA TYR A 61 -6.75 -6.27 -15.04
C TYR A 61 -8.01 -7.08 -15.27
N GLU A 62 -8.60 -6.90 -16.44
CA GLU A 62 -9.72 -7.72 -16.90
C GLU A 62 -9.36 -8.47 -18.19
N PRO A 63 -9.96 -9.64 -18.44
CA PRO A 63 -9.73 -10.38 -19.68
C PRO A 63 -10.13 -9.59 -20.92
N ASN A 64 -9.34 -9.71 -21.98
CA ASN A 64 -9.58 -9.12 -23.29
C ASN A 64 -9.08 -10.08 -24.38
N GLY A 65 -9.85 -11.14 -24.62
CA GLY A 65 -9.44 -12.25 -25.48
C GLY A 65 -8.27 -13.02 -24.87
N GLN A 66 -7.14 -13.09 -25.58
CA GLN A 66 -5.92 -13.75 -25.11
C GLN A 66 -5.05 -12.89 -24.17
N TYR A 67 -5.41 -11.61 -24.01
CA TYR A 67 -4.63 -10.66 -23.22
C TYR A 67 -5.43 -10.13 -22.03
N PHE A 68 -4.74 -9.40 -21.17
CA PHE A 68 -5.33 -8.64 -20.07
C PHE A 68 -5.22 -7.14 -20.38
N LYS A 69 -6.26 -6.38 -20.02
CA LYS A 69 -6.25 -4.91 -20.14
C LYS A 69 -6.48 -4.26 -18.78
N ASP A 70 -5.88 -3.09 -18.58
CA ASP A 70 -6.05 -2.30 -17.35
C ASP A 70 -7.51 -1.88 -17.16
N VAL A 71 -8.02 -2.06 -15.94
CA VAL A 71 -9.29 -1.46 -15.51
C VAL A 71 -9.07 -0.01 -15.08
N LYS A 72 -9.85 0.93 -15.64
CA LYS A 72 -9.74 2.35 -15.31
C LYS A 72 -10.78 2.75 -14.26
N PHE A 73 -10.35 2.94 -13.02
CA PHE A 73 -11.23 3.31 -11.90
C PHE A 73 -11.42 4.83 -11.72
N GLY A 74 -10.63 5.69 -12.37
CA GLY A 74 -10.69 7.13 -12.11
C GLY A 74 -10.42 7.46 -10.63
N ARG A 75 -11.11 8.46 -10.08
CA ARG A 75 -10.94 8.85 -8.67
C ARG A 75 -11.69 7.91 -7.74
N LEU A 76 -11.01 7.41 -6.71
CA LEU A 76 -11.55 6.57 -5.66
C LEU A 76 -11.19 7.13 -4.28
N GLY A 77 -12.13 7.05 -3.35
CA GLY A 77 -11.96 7.42 -1.95
C GLY A 77 -12.38 6.29 -1.01
N LEU A 78 -12.32 6.52 0.30
CA LEU A 78 -12.87 5.59 1.29
C LEU A 78 -14.39 5.77 1.40
N SER A 79 -15.13 5.09 0.53
CA SER A 79 -16.59 5.08 0.51
C SER A 79 -17.12 3.74 0.01
N ALA A 80 -18.32 3.35 0.45
CA ALA A 80 -19.01 2.15 -0.05
C ALA A 80 -19.18 2.18 -1.58
N SER A 81 -19.44 3.37 -2.16
CA SER A 81 -19.52 3.55 -3.61
C SER A 81 -18.20 3.32 -4.33
N SER A 82 -17.06 3.63 -3.70
CA SER A 82 -15.74 3.33 -4.26
C SER A 82 -15.46 1.83 -4.13
N GLU A 83 -15.73 1.25 -2.96
CA GLU A 83 -15.56 -0.18 -2.68
C GLU A 83 -16.29 -1.08 -3.68
N ALA A 84 -17.55 -0.79 -3.99
CA ALA A 84 -18.35 -1.56 -4.95
C ALA A 84 -17.75 -1.59 -6.36
N ARG A 85 -16.84 -0.66 -6.69
CA ARG A 85 -16.22 -0.58 -8.02
C ARG A 85 -15.00 -1.47 -8.16
N TRP A 86 -14.28 -1.76 -7.08
CA TRP A 86 -12.96 -2.40 -7.17
C TRP A 86 -12.84 -3.68 -6.33
N LEU A 87 -13.67 -3.88 -5.31
CA LEU A 87 -13.66 -5.12 -4.55
C LEU A 87 -14.06 -6.31 -5.44
N HIS A 88 -13.42 -7.44 -5.18
CA HIS A 88 -13.71 -8.72 -5.82
C HIS A 88 -14.89 -9.39 -5.12
N ASP A 89 -16.05 -8.76 -5.22
CA ASP A 89 -17.34 -9.30 -4.79
C ASP A 89 -18.01 -9.99 -5.97
N TYR A 90 -17.69 -11.27 -6.20
CA TYR A 90 -18.23 -12.02 -7.34
C TYR A 90 -19.71 -12.40 -7.17
N ALA A 91 -20.25 -12.31 -5.95
CA ALA A 91 -21.68 -12.53 -5.73
C ALA A 91 -22.48 -11.31 -6.20
N ALA A 92 -22.01 -10.09 -5.89
CA ALA A 92 -22.62 -8.85 -6.37
C ALA A 92 -22.25 -8.51 -7.82
N HIS A 93 -21.06 -8.92 -8.26
CA HIS A 93 -20.47 -8.59 -9.57
C HIS A 93 -19.87 -9.83 -10.27
N PRO A 94 -20.70 -10.77 -10.74
CA PRO A 94 -20.24 -12.00 -11.39
C PRO A 94 -19.37 -11.75 -12.62
N GLU A 95 -19.54 -10.63 -13.31
CA GLU A 95 -18.76 -10.25 -14.49
C GLU A 95 -17.26 -10.09 -14.19
N ARG A 96 -16.89 -9.93 -12.91
CA ARG A 96 -15.51 -9.71 -12.46
C ARG A 96 -14.78 -10.98 -12.04
N GLN A 97 -15.39 -12.16 -12.20
CA GLN A 97 -14.81 -13.43 -11.72
C GLN A 97 -13.39 -13.69 -12.24
N ASN A 98 -13.08 -13.20 -13.45
CA ASN A 98 -11.76 -13.36 -14.08
C ASN A 98 -10.88 -12.11 -13.97
N TRP A 99 -11.29 -11.10 -13.19
CA TRP A 99 -10.46 -9.93 -12.94
C TRP A 99 -9.31 -10.30 -12.01
N GLN A 100 -8.16 -9.69 -12.26
CA GLN A 100 -6.95 -9.90 -11.48
C GLN A 100 -6.63 -8.63 -10.69
N PHE A 101 -6.70 -8.74 -9.37
CA PHE A 101 -6.19 -7.69 -8.50
C PHE A 101 -4.66 -7.77 -8.51
N HIS A 102 -4.02 -6.62 -8.72
CA HIS A 102 -2.57 -6.53 -8.71
C HIS A 102 -2.10 -5.65 -7.54
N LEU A 103 -2.54 -4.40 -7.47
CA LEU A 103 -2.03 -3.44 -6.49
C LEU A 103 -3.10 -2.44 -6.04
N LEU A 104 -3.05 -2.06 -4.77
CA LEU A 104 -3.74 -0.91 -4.18
C LEU A 104 -2.73 -0.02 -3.48
N GLY A 105 -2.83 1.28 -3.72
CA GLY A 105 -2.12 2.32 -2.98
C GLY A 105 -3.09 3.37 -2.47
N LEU A 106 -3.23 3.49 -1.16
CA LEU A 106 -4.00 4.53 -0.49
C LEU A 106 -3.07 5.59 0.07
N TRP A 107 -3.41 6.85 -0.21
CA TRP A 107 -2.71 8.04 0.28
C TRP A 107 -3.68 8.88 1.08
N ALA A 108 -3.34 9.28 2.30
CA ALA A 108 -4.10 10.25 3.07
C ALA A 108 -3.18 11.39 3.55
N PRO A 109 -3.33 12.63 3.04
CA PRO A 109 -4.27 13.02 1.99
C PRO A 109 -3.86 12.45 0.62
N GLY A 110 -4.77 12.52 -0.35
CA GLY A 110 -4.50 12.05 -1.71
C GLY A 110 -3.32 12.73 -2.42
N ARG A 111 -2.81 12.08 -3.48
CA ARG A 111 -1.59 12.52 -4.21
C ARG A 111 -1.65 13.96 -4.69
N THR A 112 -2.79 14.42 -5.23
CA THR A 112 -2.96 15.80 -5.69
C THR A 112 -2.78 16.81 -4.56
N THR A 113 -3.38 16.54 -3.39
CA THR A 113 -3.21 17.39 -2.20
C THR A 113 -1.77 17.39 -1.73
N CYS A 114 -1.11 16.22 -1.71
CA CYS A 114 0.31 16.11 -1.36
C CYS A 114 1.19 16.95 -2.30
N GLY A 115 0.94 16.87 -3.62
CA GLY A 115 1.67 17.65 -4.63
C GLY A 115 1.48 19.16 -4.45
N ASN A 116 0.23 19.61 -4.28
CA ASN A 116 -0.09 21.02 -4.06
C ASN A 116 0.57 21.58 -2.79
N GLN A 117 0.70 20.76 -1.75
CA GLN A 117 1.31 21.15 -0.48
C GLN A 117 2.83 20.93 -0.43
N SER A 118 3.43 20.33 -1.47
CA SER A 118 4.84 19.91 -1.46
C SER A 118 5.21 19.06 -0.24
N LEU A 119 4.26 18.26 0.25
CA LEU A 119 4.40 17.43 1.45
C LEU A 119 3.87 16.00 1.21
N ALA A 120 4.66 14.99 1.59
CA ALA A 120 4.30 13.57 1.51
C ALA A 120 3.03 13.25 2.36
N PRO A 121 2.30 12.15 2.11
CA PRO A 121 1.03 11.87 2.79
C PRO A 121 1.24 11.65 4.30
N ASP A 122 0.24 11.89 5.14
CA ASP A 122 0.32 11.55 6.57
C ASP A 122 0.28 10.03 6.76
N LEU A 123 -0.57 9.34 5.99
CA LEU A 123 -0.70 7.89 5.96
C LEU A 123 -0.57 7.36 4.54
N TYR A 124 0.18 6.27 4.38
CA TYR A 124 0.18 5.45 3.19
C TYR A 124 -0.14 4.00 3.54
N LEU A 125 -1.01 3.37 2.74
CA LEU A 125 -1.26 1.93 2.77
C LEU A 125 -1.06 1.38 1.35
N GLY A 126 -0.15 0.44 1.20
CA GLY A 126 0.11 -0.28 -0.02
C GLY A 126 -0.22 -1.76 0.14
N ILE A 127 -0.94 -2.36 -0.82
CA ILE A 127 -1.24 -3.79 -0.85
C ILE A 127 -0.89 -4.30 -2.25
N ARG A 128 -0.05 -5.33 -2.32
CA ARG A 128 0.29 -6.05 -3.55
C ARG A 128 -0.11 -7.52 -3.44
N ASN A 129 -0.72 -8.02 -4.52
CA ASN A 129 -1.00 -9.43 -4.69
C ASN A 129 0.18 -10.11 -5.39
N GLU A 130 0.98 -10.85 -4.64
CA GLU A 130 2.12 -11.59 -5.18
C GLU A 130 1.70 -12.77 -6.05
N ALA A 131 0.49 -13.31 -5.83
CA ALA A 131 -0.07 -14.37 -6.66
C ALA A 131 -0.33 -13.91 -8.11
N TYR A 132 -0.31 -12.61 -8.40
CA TYR A 132 -0.36 -12.11 -9.77
C TYR A 132 0.87 -12.53 -10.60
N TYR A 133 2.05 -12.60 -9.98
CA TYR A 133 3.32 -12.83 -10.69
C TYR A 133 3.80 -14.28 -10.62
N LYS A 134 3.21 -15.09 -9.76
CA LYS A 134 3.72 -16.41 -9.38
C LYS A 134 2.59 -17.41 -9.31
N GLN A 135 2.91 -18.66 -9.63
CA GLN A 135 1.97 -19.75 -9.43
C GLN A 135 1.68 -19.90 -7.92
N PRO A 136 0.41 -20.07 -7.53
CA PRO A 136 0.02 -20.16 -6.12
C PRO A 136 0.79 -21.21 -5.31
N ALA A 137 1.13 -22.34 -5.93
CA ALA A 137 1.87 -23.45 -5.29
C ALA A 137 3.28 -23.07 -4.81
N HIS A 138 3.82 -21.93 -5.26
CA HIS A 138 5.17 -21.47 -4.93
C HIS A 138 5.18 -20.23 -4.05
N LEU A 139 4.02 -19.74 -3.58
CA LEU A 139 3.97 -18.56 -2.73
C LEU A 139 4.28 -18.94 -1.28
N VAL A 140 5.24 -18.24 -0.68
CA VAL A 140 5.49 -18.31 0.78
C VAL A 140 4.83 -17.15 1.54
N PHE A 141 4.39 -16.11 0.83
CA PHE A 141 3.58 -15.02 1.38
C PHE A 141 2.65 -14.42 0.31
N ASN A 142 1.49 -13.94 0.75
CA ASN A 142 0.55 -13.10 0.00
C ASN A 142 -0.53 -12.60 0.99
N PRO A 143 -0.91 -11.31 1.05
CA PRO A 143 -0.35 -10.17 0.31
C PRO A 143 0.99 -9.66 0.86
N TYR A 144 1.68 -8.85 0.06
CA TYR A 144 2.71 -7.92 0.54
C TYR A 144 2.05 -6.57 0.86
N VAL A 145 2.09 -6.17 2.12
CA VAL A 145 1.49 -4.93 2.61
C VAL A 145 2.54 -3.99 3.20
N VAL A 146 2.38 -2.71 2.90
CA VAL A 146 3.17 -1.60 3.43
C VAL A 146 2.23 -0.62 4.12
N VAL A 147 2.52 -0.26 5.37
CA VAL A 147 1.81 0.81 6.09
C VAL A 147 2.84 1.84 6.53
N ALA A 148 2.61 3.13 6.26
CA ALA A 148 3.52 4.17 6.72
C ALA A 148 2.75 5.35 7.31
N GLY A 149 3.05 5.69 8.56
CA GLY A 149 2.48 6.83 9.28
C GLY A 149 3.54 7.88 9.60
N ALA A 150 3.28 9.14 9.27
CA ALA A 150 4.21 10.22 9.57
C ALA A 150 4.37 10.47 11.07
N LEU A 151 5.61 10.57 11.54
CA LEU A 151 5.94 10.64 12.97
C LEU A 151 5.58 11.99 13.62
N ASP A 152 5.54 13.07 12.83
CA ASP A 152 5.23 14.43 13.27
C ASP A 152 3.75 14.66 13.62
N LYS A 153 2.86 13.70 13.31
CA LYS A 153 1.43 13.73 13.65
C LYS A 153 1.13 13.43 15.13
N GLY A 154 2.16 13.09 15.90
CA GLY A 154 2.07 12.89 17.35
C GLY A 154 1.65 11.47 17.77
N PRO A 155 1.65 11.20 19.09
CA PRO A 155 1.50 9.84 19.62
C PRO A 155 0.17 9.17 19.29
N SER A 156 -0.96 9.90 19.31
CA SER A 156 -2.28 9.31 19.03
C SER A 156 -2.37 8.77 17.60
N PHE A 157 -1.90 9.55 16.61
CA PHE A 157 -1.88 9.10 15.23
C PHE A 157 -0.98 7.87 15.05
N ARG A 158 0.18 7.84 15.70
CA ARG A 158 1.08 6.68 15.66
C ARG A 158 0.41 5.44 16.23
N ALA A 159 -0.30 5.56 17.35
CA ALA A 159 -1.06 4.46 17.93
C ALA A 159 -2.14 3.93 16.96
N ASP A 160 -2.85 4.80 16.24
CA ASP A 160 -3.83 4.37 15.22
C ASP A 160 -3.16 3.63 14.05
N VAL A 161 -1.97 4.08 13.62
CA VAL A 161 -1.19 3.43 12.57
C VAL A 161 -0.64 2.07 13.02
N ASP A 162 -0.10 1.99 14.23
CA ASP A 162 0.37 0.73 14.84
C ASP A 162 -0.79 -0.26 14.99
N HIS A 163 -1.97 0.24 15.39
CA HIS A 163 -3.20 -0.54 15.49
C HIS A 163 -3.63 -1.05 14.11
N LEU A 164 -3.68 -0.21 13.09
CA LEU A 164 -3.98 -0.60 11.72
C LEU A 164 -3.01 -1.70 11.24
N ALA A 165 -1.71 -1.52 11.43
CA ALA A 165 -0.71 -2.50 11.06
C ALA A 165 -0.90 -3.84 11.80
N ALA A 166 -1.26 -3.80 13.10
CA ALA A 166 -1.55 -4.99 13.88
C ALA A 166 -2.83 -5.71 13.41
N VAL A 167 -3.89 -4.96 13.08
CA VAL A 167 -5.13 -5.53 12.53
C VAL A 167 -4.85 -6.19 11.19
N ILE A 168 -4.18 -5.52 10.26
CA ILE A 168 -3.79 -6.10 8.97
C ILE A 168 -3.01 -7.40 9.19
N ALA A 169 -1.96 -7.37 10.03
CA ALA A 169 -1.14 -8.55 10.27
C ALA A 169 -1.94 -9.72 10.84
N ARG A 170 -2.91 -9.47 11.73
CA ARG A 170 -3.79 -10.51 12.25
C ARG A 170 -4.71 -11.07 11.17
N GLN A 171 -5.37 -10.21 10.38
CA GLN A 171 -6.34 -10.64 9.37
C GLN A 171 -5.67 -11.39 8.21
N THR A 172 -4.44 -11.02 7.87
CA THR A 172 -3.66 -11.72 6.84
C THR A 172 -2.83 -12.88 7.39
N GLN A 173 -2.97 -13.22 8.68
CA GLN A 173 -2.17 -14.25 9.36
C GLN A 173 -0.68 -14.10 9.05
N ALA A 174 -0.14 -12.90 9.26
CA ALA A 174 1.16 -12.52 8.77
C ALA A 174 2.26 -13.52 9.17
N VAL A 175 2.99 -14.01 8.17
CA VAL A 175 4.17 -14.87 8.36
C VAL A 175 5.41 -14.05 8.68
N PHE A 176 5.37 -12.74 8.41
CA PHE A 176 6.42 -11.79 8.74
C PHE A 176 5.84 -10.39 8.96
N ARG A 177 6.38 -9.70 9.96
CA ARG A 177 6.11 -8.29 10.24
C ARG A 177 7.39 -7.61 10.70
N HIS A 178 7.70 -6.47 10.11
CA HIS A 178 8.81 -5.62 10.56
C HIS A 178 8.38 -4.16 10.58
N ALA A 179 8.98 -3.38 11.47
CA ALA A 179 8.71 -1.97 11.63
C ALA A 179 10.03 -1.19 11.70
N LYS A 180 10.13 -0.07 10.96
CA LYS A 180 11.34 0.76 10.89
C LYS A 180 10.98 2.22 10.72
N THR A 181 11.79 3.11 11.28
CA THR A 181 11.70 4.54 10.98
C THR A 181 12.48 4.87 9.71
N ILE A 182 11.85 5.54 8.75
CA ILE A 182 12.47 5.94 7.49
C ILE A 182 11.90 7.25 6.97
N SER A 183 12.66 7.97 6.14
CA SER A 183 12.13 9.06 5.32
C SER A 183 11.17 8.54 4.24
N TRP A 184 10.25 9.40 3.76
CA TRP A 184 9.37 9.04 2.64
C TRP A 184 10.11 8.56 1.39
N GLY A 185 11.30 9.10 1.13
CA GLY A 185 12.17 8.71 0.02
C GLY A 185 13.58 9.25 0.23
N LYS A 186 14.47 8.96 -0.71
CA LYS A 186 15.84 9.49 -0.73
C LYS A 186 15.92 10.76 -1.57
N PRO A 187 16.67 11.80 -1.16
CA PRO A 187 16.94 12.94 -2.02
C PRO A 187 17.63 12.48 -3.32
N SER A 188 17.21 13.04 -4.46
CA SER A 188 17.80 12.76 -5.76
C SER A 188 17.62 13.97 -6.69
N GLY A 189 18.71 14.65 -7.01
CA GLY A 189 18.66 15.90 -7.78
C GLY A 189 17.76 16.94 -7.10
N SER A 190 16.80 17.48 -7.85
CA SER A 190 15.80 18.44 -7.33
C SER A 190 14.56 17.79 -6.69
N GLY A 191 14.54 16.46 -6.57
CA GLY A 191 13.39 15.69 -6.06
C GLY A 191 13.79 14.56 -5.14
N PHE A 192 13.11 13.42 -5.29
CA PHE A 192 13.35 12.22 -4.49
C PHE A 192 13.20 10.95 -5.34
N THR A 193 13.79 9.86 -4.86
CA THR A 193 13.69 8.51 -5.41
C THR A 193 13.45 7.50 -4.28
N ASN A 194 13.15 6.24 -4.62
CA ASN A 194 12.90 5.17 -3.65
C ASN A 194 11.85 5.59 -2.62
N ALA A 195 10.71 6.08 -3.11
CA ALA A 195 9.63 6.46 -2.22
C ALA A 195 9.09 5.22 -1.49
N ILE A 196 8.51 5.39 -0.30
CA ILE A 196 7.77 4.33 0.38
C ILE A 196 6.69 3.74 -0.54
N GLY A 197 6.05 4.57 -1.36
CA GLY A 197 5.08 4.11 -2.36
C GLY A 197 5.65 3.22 -3.47
N ASP A 198 6.97 3.26 -3.69
CA ASP A 198 7.66 2.42 -4.67
C ASP A 198 8.03 1.06 -4.09
N LEU A 199 7.89 0.84 -2.77
CA LEU A 199 8.27 -0.42 -2.11
C LEU A 199 7.53 -1.63 -2.63
N LEU A 200 6.29 -1.45 -3.08
CA LEU A 200 5.52 -2.50 -3.70
C LEU A 200 6.04 -2.86 -5.10
N ALA A 201 6.73 -1.94 -5.79
CA ALA A 201 7.29 -2.19 -7.13
C ALA A 201 8.77 -2.60 -7.08
N ALA A 202 9.56 -1.97 -6.20
CA ALA A 202 11.02 -2.05 -6.17
C ALA A 202 11.60 -3.20 -5.32
N SER A 203 10.74 -3.97 -4.63
CA SER A 203 11.11 -5.04 -3.68
C SER A 203 11.99 -4.58 -2.51
N VAL A 204 11.55 -4.88 -1.29
CA VAL A 204 12.36 -4.70 -0.07
C VAL A 204 13.36 -5.84 0.14
N PHE A 205 13.25 -6.89 -0.68
CA PHE A 205 14.06 -8.09 -0.57
C PHE A 205 15.39 -7.94 -1.30
N LYS A 206 16.40 -8.69 -0.83
CA LYS A 206 17.65 -8.89 -1.59
C LYS A 206 17.34 -9.48 -2.97
N PRO A 207 18.16 -9.16 -4.00
CA PRO A 207 18.03 -9.81 -5.31
C PRO A 207 18.04 -11.34 -5.17
N GLY A 208 17.08 -12.00 -5.82
CA GLY A 208 16.92 -13.45 -5.74
C GLY A 208 15.45 -13.88 -5.68
N PRO A 209 15.19 -15.20 -5.64
CA PRO A 209 13.84 -15.71 -5.53
C PRO A 209 13.26 -15.42 -4.13
N GLN A 210 12.18 -14.63 -4.08
CA GLN A 210 11.57 -14.14 -2.84
C GLN A 210 10.66 -15.18 -2.16
N HIS A 211 10.28 -16.24 -2.89
CA HIS A 211 9.37 -17.28 -2.40
C HIS A 211 10.01 -18.66 -2.29
N THR A 212 11.29 -18.73 -1.93
CA THR A 212 11.99 -20.02 -1.70
C THR A 212 12.17 -20.37 -0.24
N ALA A 213 11.93 -19.43 0.68
CA ALA A 213 12.04 -19.64 2.12
C ALA A 213 11.06 -18.73 2.88
N THR A 214 10.78 -19.08 4.14
CA THR A 214 10.00 -18.23 5.04
C THR A 214 10.66 -16.84 5.15
N PRO A 215 9.91 -15.74 4.99
CA PRO A 215 10.51 -14.41 5.04
C PRO A 215 11.11 -14.09 6.41
N SER A 216 12.30 -13.48 6.39
CA SER A 216 13.06 -13.08 7.57
C SER A 216 13.82 -11.77 7.31
N MET A 217 14.42 -11.19 8.36
CA MET A 217 15.26 -10.01 8.24
C MET A 217 16.48 -10.23 7.33
N ASP A 218 16.96 -11.47 7.23
CA ASP A 218 18.10 -11.82 6.36
C ASP A 218 17.75 -11.72 4.88
N ASN A 219 16.46 -11.78 4.54
CA ASN A 219 15.97 -11.65 3.17
C ASN A 219 15.78 -10.19 2.73
N LEU A 220 15.78 -9.22 3.66
CA LEU A 220 15.63 -7.81 3.32
C LEU A 220 16.96 -7.20 2.89
N ALA A 221 16.95 -6.31 1.88
CA ALA A 221 18.17 -5.63 1.46
C ALA A 221 18.72 -4.74 2.60
N GLU A 222 20.04 -4.57 2.69
CA GLU A 222 20.72 -3.90 3.82
C GLU A 222 20.17 -2.49 4.09
N TYR A 223 19.80 -1.76 3.05
CA TYR A 223 19.15 -0.45 3.20
C TYR A 223 17.89 -0.49 4.10
N TRP A 224 17.26 -1.66 4.21
CA TRP A 224 16.06 -1.94 5.00
C TRP A 224 16.33 -2.61 6.34
N GLN A 225 17.52 -3.17 6.59
CA GLN A 225 17.94 -3.66 7.91
C GLN A 225 18.20 -2.48 8.85
#